data_AF-A0A372IDE5-F1
#
_entry.id   AF-A0A372IDE5-F1
#
_cell.length_a   1.000
_cell.length_b   1.000
_cell.length_c   1.000
_cell.angle_alpha   90.00
_cell.angle_beta   90.00
_cell.angle_gamma   90.00
#
_symmetry.space_group_name_H-M   'P 1'
#
loop_
_entity.id
_entity.type
_entity.pdbx_description
1 polymer ?
#
loop_
_entity_poly.entity_id
_entity_poly.type
_entity_poly.pdbx_seq_one_letter_code
_entity_poly.pdbx_strand_id
1 'polypeptide(L)'
;MTDDTTRAAALLRDHRESIDRLDAILVYTLGERFKHTQAVGRLKAEHALPPSDPDRETKQIARLEDLAAQADLDPEFAKKFLNFIIAEVIQHHKNQQS
;
A
#
# COMPACT_ATOMS: atom_id res chain seq x y z
N MET A 1 10.63 16.70 36.44
CA MET A 1 10.10 15.48 35.80
C MET A 1 10.63 14.30 36.59
N THR A 2 9.78 13.31 36.93
CA THR A 2 10.24 12.09 37.60
C THR A 2 11.10 11.26 36.65
N ASP A 3 12.00 10.44 37.19
CA ASP A 3 12.87 9.54 36.42
C ASP A 3 12.09 8.67 35.42
N ASP A 4 10.92 8.18 35.83
CA ASP A 4 10.00 7.42 34.98
C ASP A 4 9.48 8.21 33.77
N THR A 5 9.21 9.51 33.93
CA THR A 5 8.74 10.34 32.82
C THR A 5 9.84 10.54 31.78
N THR A 6 11.08 10.74 32.23
CA THR A 6 12.25 10.86 31.36
C THR A 6 12.52 9.57 30.59
N ARG A 7 12.44 8.41 31.26
CA ARG A 7 12.59 7.09 30.63
C ARG A 7 11.49 6.82 29.60
N ALA A 8 10.23 7.13 29.92
CA ALA A 8 9.13 6.99 28.99
C ALA A 8 9.30 7.88 27.75
N ALA A 9 9.78 9.11 27.90
CA ALA A 9 10.05 10.02 26.79
C ALA A 9 11.14 9.48 25.84
N ALA A 10 12.20 8.86 26.37
CA ALA A 10 13.24 8.23 25.56
C ALA A 10 12.69 7.06 24.75
N LEU A 11 11.92 6.15 25.38
CA LEU A 11 11.30 5.02 24.68
C LEU A 11 10.32 5.49 23.59
N LEU A 12 9.51 6.52 23.87
CA LEU A 12 8.61 7.11 22.88
C LEU A 12 9.36 7.66 21.67
N ARG A 13 10.52 8.31 21.88
CA ARG A 13 11.35 8.79 20.78
C ARG A 13 11.85 7.64 19.93
N ASP A 14 12.40 6.59 20.52
CA ASP A 14 12.98 5.46 19.79
C ASP A 14 11.89 4.68 18.99
N HIS A 15 10.69 4.57 19.54
CA HIS A 15 9.53 4.05 18.80
C HIS A 15 9.14 4.94 17.61
N ARG A 16 9.10 6.26 17.80
CA ARG A 16 8.77 7.21 16.72
C ARG A 16 9.79 7.17 15.59
N GLU A 17 11.07 7.11 15.92
CA GLU A 17 12.12 6.95 14.90
C GLU A 17 11.96 5.64 14.10
N SER A 18 11.46 4.59 14.74
CA SER A 18 11.15 3.33 14.04
C SER A 18 9.93 3.46 13.13
N ILE A 19 8.89 4.16 13.58
CA ILE A 19 7.70 4.47 12.77
C ILE A 19 8.08 5.30 11.55
N ASP A 20 8.87 6.37 11.72
CA ASP A 20 9.31 7.23 10.61
C ASP A 20 10.07 6.44 9.53
N ARG A 21 10.89 5.46 9.94
CA ARG A 21 11.58 4.55 9.01
C ARG A 21 10.61 3.64 8.26
N LEU A 22 9.60 3.10 8.95
CA LEU A 22 8.58 2.26 8.31
C LEU A 22 7.73 3.08 7.32
N ASP A 23 7.37 4.30 7.68
CA ASP A 23 6.62 5.22 6.82
C ASP A 23 7.39 5.52 5.53
N ALA A 24 8.71 5.75 5.62
CA ALA A 24 9.55 5.90 4.44
C ALA A 24 9.50 4.66 3.52
N ILE A 25 9.61 3.45 4.10
CA ILE A 25 9.51 2.19 3.35
C ILE A 25 8.15 2.08 2.65
N LEU A 26 7.06 2.41 3.34
CA LEU A 26 5.71 2.39 2.78
C LEU A 26 5.59 3.34 1.58
N VAL A 27 6.06 4.58 1.71
CA VAL A 27 6.01 5.57 0.63
C VAL A 27 6.82 5.13 -0.60
N TYR A 28 8.06 4.67 -0.41
CA TYR A 28 8.87 4.19 -1.53
C TYR A 28 8.28 2.95 -2.20
N THR A 29 7.75 2.01 -1.41
CA THR A 29 7.09 0.81 -1.93
C THR A 29 5.86 1.16 -2.76
N LEU A 30 5.04 2.10 -2.28
CA LEU A 30 3.91 2.61 -3.05
C LEU A 30 4.38 3.25 -4.35
N GLY A 31 5.38 4.12 -4.31
CA GLY A 31 5.95 4.76 -5.50
C GLY A 31 6.36 3.75 -6.59
N GLU A 32 7.07 2.69 -6.21
CA GLU A 32 7.44 1.60 -7.13
C GLU A 32 6.21 0.83 -7.64
N ARG A 33 5.24 0.54 -6.77
CA ARG A 33 3.97 -0.11 -7.16
C ARG A 33 3.24 0.71 -8.22
N PHE A 34 3.14 2.03 -8.06
CA PHE A 34 2.50 2.92 -9.04
C PHE A 34 3.21 2.90 -10.41
N LYS A 35 4.55 2.90 -10.43
CA LYS A 35 5.32 2.78 -11.69
C LYS A 35 5.00 1.48 -12.42
N HIS A 36 4.90 0.37 -11.69
CA HIS A 36 4.54 -0.92 -12.28
C HIS A 36 3.10 -0.96 -12.80
N THR A 37 2.13 -0.39 -12.08
CA THR A 37 0.75 -0.35 -12.56
C THR A 37 0.60 0.49 -13.82
N GLN A 38 1.35 1.59 -13.94
CA GLN A 38 1.41 2.39 -15.17
C GLN A 38 2.03 1.62 -16.33
N ALA A 39 3.12 0.89 -16.09
CA ALA A 39 3.74 0.05 -17.12
C ALA A 39 2.79 -1.06 -17.60
N VAL A 40 2.06 -1.71 -16.68
CA VAL A 40 1.02 -2.68 -17.02
C VAL A 40 -0.11 -2.02 -17.83
N GLY A 41 -0.53 -0.81 -17.46
CA GLY A 41 -1.54 -0.05 -18.19
C GLY A 41 -1.12 0.26 -19.64
N ARG A 42 0.12 0.73 -19.84
CA ARG A 42 0.69 0.97 -21.17
C ARG A 42 0.77 -0.32 -22.00
N LEU A 43 1.29 -1.40 -21.42
CA LEU A 43 1.38 -2.69 -22.09
C LEU A 43 0.01 -3.22 -22.51
N LYS A 44 -1.01 -3.08 -21.65
CA LYS A 44 -2.38 -3.47 -21.99
C LYS A 44 -2.93 -2.65 -23.14
N ALA A 45 -2.70 -1.35 -23.15
CA ALA A 45 -3.15 -0.46 -24.22
C ALA A 45 -2.46 -0.78 -25.56
N GLU A 46 -1.13 -0.96 -25.55
CA GLU A 46 -0.33 -1.31 -26.74
C GLU A 46 -0.77 -2.61 -27.40
N HIS A 47 -1.24 -3.58 -26.60
CA HIS A 47 -1.66 -4.90 -27.08
C HIS A 47 -3.17 -5.13 -27.10
N ALA A 48 -3.98 -4.07 -26.94
CA ALA A 48 -5.45 -4.15 -26.86
C ALA A 48 -5.97 -5.21 -25.86
N LEU A 49 -5.25 -5.41 -24.76
CA LEU A 49 -5.63 -6.33 -23.68
C LEU A 49 -6.71 -5.70 -22.79
N PRO A 50 -7.59 -6.51 -22.18
CA PRO A 50 -8.66 -6.00 -21.35
C PRO A 50 -8.11 -5.23 -20.11
N PRO A 51 -8.75 -4.11 -19.74
CA PRO A 51 -8.31 -3.29 -18.61
C PRO A 51 -8.44 -4.02 -17.27
N SER A 52 -9.47 -4.87 -17.12
CA SER A 52 -9.72 -5.70 -15.94
C SER A 52 -9.38 -7.17 -16.18
N ASP A 53 -9.04 -7.86 -15.09
CA ASP A 53 -8.80 -9.31 -15.04
C ASP A 53 -9.45 -9.82 -13.74
N PRO A 54 -10.74 -10.20 -13.77
CA PRO A 54 -11.52 -10.53 -12.58
C PRO A 54 -10.94 -11.69 -11.75
N ASP A 55 -10.36 -12.69 -12.41
CA ASP A 55 -9.71 -13.83 -11.75
C ASP A 55 -8.46 -13.39 -11.00
N ARG A 56 -7.65 -12.51 -11.63
CA ARG A 56 -6.47 -11.92 -10.99
C ARG A 56 -6.86 -10.98 -9.84
N GLU A 57 -7.94 -10.23 -9.97
CA GLU A 57 -8.45 -9.36 -8.91
C GLU A 57 -8.90 -10.18 -7.69
N THR A 58 -9.66 -11.26 -7.92
CA THR A 58 -10.12 -12.17 -6.85
C THR A 58 -8.94 -12.81 -6.11
N LYS A 59 -7.94 -13.32 -6.84
CA LYS A 59 -6.72 -13.90 -6.24
C LYS A 59 -5.90 -12.89 -5.44
N GLN A 60 -5.85 -11.63 -5.88
CA GLN A 60 -5.14 -10.57 -5.15
C GLN A 60 -5.82 -10.25 -3.83
N ILE A 61 -7.16 -10.18 -3.80
CA ILE A 61 -7.92 -9.93 -2.57
C ILE A 61 -7.67 -11.05 -1.56
N ALA A 62 -7.84 -12.32 -1.96
CA ALA A 62 -7.63 -13.46 -1.08
C ALA A 62 -6.20 -13.51 -0.51
N ARG A 63 -5.19 -13.25 -1.35
CA ARG A 63 -3.79 -13.18 -0.90
C ARG A 63 -3.55 -12.06 0.11
N LEU A 64 -4.24 -10.93 -0.03
CA LEU A 64 -4.07 -9.79 0.88
C LEU A 64 -4.77 -10.00 2.21
N GLU A 65 -5.94 -10.63 2.22
CA GLU A 65 -6.62 -11.04 3.46
C GLU A 65 -5.73 -12.02 4.26
N ASP A 66 -5.06 -12.96 3.57
CA ASP A 66 -4.08 -13.88 4.16
C ASP A 66 -2.84 -13.16 4.70
N LEU A 67 -2.24 -12.25 3.92
CA LEU A 67 -1.10 -11.45 4.38
C LEU A 67 -1.44 -10.56 5.58
N ALA A 68 -2.65 -9.99 5.62
CA ALA A 68 -3.11 -9.19 6.75
C ALA A 68 -3.20 -10.05 8.02
N ALA A 69 -3.80 -11.23 7.92
CA ALA A 69 -3.89 -12.17 9.02
C ALA A 69 -2.50 -12.60 9.53
N GLN A 70 -1.55 -12.87 8.63
CA GLN A 70 -0.17 -13.24 9.00
C GLN A 70 0.62 -12.08 9.65
N ALA A 71 0.24 -10.84 9.36
CA ALA A 71 0.91 -9.64 9.89
C ALA A 71 0.23 -9.08 11.16
N ASP A 72 -0.72 -9.82 11.76
CA ASP A 72 -1.57 -9.34 12.86
C ASP A 72 -2.25 -7.99 12.56
N LEU A 73 -2.59 -7.77 11.28
CA LEU A 73 -3.29 -6.59 10.80
C LEU A 73 -4.77 -6.94 10.57
N ASP A 74 -5.67 -6.05 11.03
CA ASP A 74 -7.11 -6.21 10.78
C ASP A 74 -7.39 -6.39 9.27
N PRO A 75 -7.94 -7.55 8.85
CA PRO A 75 -8.23 -7.82 7.43
C PRO A 75 -9.15 -6.79 6.80
N GLU A 76 -10.11 -6.23 7.55
CA GLU A 76 -11.01 -5.19 7.06
C GLU A 76 -10.26 -3.88 6.81
N PHE A 77 -9.33 -3.52 7.68
CA PHE A 77 -8.44 -2.39 7.45
C PHE A 77 -7.54 -2.61 6.23
N ALA A 78 -6.90 -3.78 6.11
CA ALA A 78 -6.04 -4.11 4.98
C ALA A 78 -6.78 -4.02 3.64
N LYS A 79 -8.02 -4.51 3.60
CA LYS A 79 -8.91 -4.42 2.43
C LYS A 79 -9.27 -2.97 2.08
N LYS A 80 -9.64 -2.15 3.07
CA LYS A 80 -9.91 -0.72 2.87
C LYS A 80 -8.69 0.01 2.34
N PHE A 81 -7.52 -0.24 2.91
CA PHE A 81 -6.27 0.35 2.48
C PHE A 81 -5.94 -0.03 1.03
N LEU A 82 -6.06 -1.30 0.67
CA LEU A 82 -5.86 -1.74 -0.71
C LEU A 82 -6.84 -1.07 -1.68
N ASN A 83 -8.13 -1.06 -1.35
CA ASN A 83 -9.16 -0.46 -2.19
C ASN A 83 -8.87 1.01 -2.44
N PHE A 84 -8.39 1.73 -1.42
CA PHE A 84 -7.91 3.10 -1.55
C PHE A 84 -6.74 3.21 -2.54
N ILE A 85 -5.70 2.39 -2.39
CA ILE A 85 -4.54 2.40 -3.31
C ILE A 85 -4.95 2.06 -4.75
N ILE A 86 -5.84 1.09 -4.97
CA ILE A 86 -6.34 0.73 -6.30
C ILE A 86 -7.13 1.88 -6.92
N ALA A 87 -8.02 2.51 -6.15
CA ALA A 87 -8.81 3.65 -6.60
C ALA A 87 -7.90 4.81 -7.04
N GLU A 88 -6.84 5.09 -6.29
CA GLU A 88 -5.86 6.13 -6.61
C GLU A 88 -5.11 5.83 -7.91
N VAL A 89 -4.69 4.57 -8.13
CA VAL A 89 -4.07 4.14 -9.39
C VAL A 89 -5.00 4.38 -10.59
N ILE A 90 -6.28 4.03 -10.46
CA ILE A 90 -7.26 4.19 -11.53
C ILE A 90 -7.46 5.68 -11.87
N GLN A 91 -7.56 6.55 -10.87
CA GLN A 91 -7.66 8.00 -11.08
C GLN A 91 -6.41 8.55 -11.77
N HIS A 92 -5.22 8.13 -11.33
CA HIS A 92 -3.96 8.52 -11.96
C HIS A 92 -3.89 8.11 -13.44
N HIS A 93 -4.38 6.92 -13.80
CA HIS A 93 -4.41 6.50 -15.21
C HIS A 93 -5.37 7.34 -16.06
N LYS A 94 -6.56 7.70 -15.54
CA LYS A 94 -7.51 8.56 -16.26
C LYS A 94 -6.90 9.94 -16.55
N ASN A 95 -6.19 10.51 -15.58
CA ASN A 95 -5.58 11.84 -15.72
C ASN A 95 -4.36 11.84 -16.64
N GLN A 96 -3.61 10.74 -16.75
CA GLN A 96 -2.47 10.64 -17.67
C GLN A 96 -2.84 10.23 -19.10
N GLN A 97 -4.07 9.73 -19.32
CA GLN A 97 -4.61 9.41 -20.64
C GLN A 97 -5.43 10.57 -21.25
N SER A 98 -5.51 11.72 -20.57
CA SER A 98 -6.19 12.95 -21.03
C SER A 98 -5.24 13.93 -21.70
#